data_AF-A0A7C4EWN7-F1
#
_entry.id   AF-A0A7C4EWN7-F1
#
_cell.length_a   1.000
_cell.length_b   1.000
_cell.length_c   1.000
_cell.angle_alpha   90.00
_cell.angle_beta   90.00
_cell.angle_gamma   90.00
#
_symmetry.space_group_name_H-M   'P 1'
#
loop_
_entity.id
_entity.type
_entity.pdbx_description
1 polymer ?
#
loop_
_entity_poly.entity_id
_entity_poly.type
_entity_poly.pdbx_seq_one_letter_code
_entity_poly.pdbx_strand_id
1 'polypeptide(L)'
;MELIFYRLIYPLAITLGKLLPSRRPNIEYWLITRNNWWVKKYLRNSRPPEQILLLLPHCLQWTECRHRLVGNILNCAECGKCNIKDIIALGQKYGIIMKVATGGRLALRLVSEINPQFLLAVACERELVEGLLAIWPKRAAVINLDRPFGPCVNTRVNTAEIEEWIKIAGGAG
;
A
#
# COMPACT_ATOMS: atom_id res chain seq x y z
N MET A 1 0.34 16.09 17.88
CA MET A 1 1.52 15.86 17.01
C MET A 1 1.15 15.25 15.67
N GLU A 2 0.41 14.12 15.61
CA GLU A 2 -0.01 13.50 14.32
C GLU A 2 -0.75 14.50 13.41
N LEU A 3 -1.74 15.22 13.94
CA LEU A 3 -2.50 16.22 13.16
C LEU A 3 -1.63 17.32 12.55
N ILE A 4 -0.67 17.85 13.32
CA ILE A 4 0.27 18.89 12.87
C ILE A 4 1.14 18.35 11.73
N PHE A 5 1.57 17.10 11.84
CA PHE A 5 2.36 16.47 10.80
C PHE A 5 1.59 16.42 9.48
N TYR A 6 0.39 15.84 9.45
CA TYR A 6 -0.36 15.69 8.20
C TYR A 6 -0.87 17.02 7.63
N ARG A 7 -1.23 17.99 8.48
CA ARG A 7 -1.74 19.29 8.02
C ARG A 7 -0.68 20.29 7.60
N LEU A 8 0.53 20.23 8.18
CA LEU A 8 1.57 21.24 7.94
C LEU A 8 2.86 20.61 7.42
N ILE A 9 3.45 19.66 8.15
CA ILE A 9 4.78 19.13 7.84
C ILE A 9 4.76 18.31 6.54
N TYR A 10 3.74 17.46 6.36
CA TYR A 10 3.57 16.57 5.22
C TYR A 10 3.46 17.33 3.89
N PRO A 11 2.50 18.27 3.71
CA PRO A 11 2.40 19.03 2.47
C PRO A 11 3.63 19.91 2.21
N LEU A 12 4.23 20.48 3.26
CA LEU A 12 5.46 21.26 3.13
C LEU A 12 6.63 20.38 2.65
N ALA A 13 6.82 19.21 3.26
CA ALA A 13 7.88 18.27 2.90
C ALA A 13 7.74 17.80 1.44
N ILE A 14 6.53 17.48 0.98
CA ILE A 14 6.28 17.17 -0.44
C ILE A 14 6.65 18.34 -1.34
N THR A 15 6.24 19.55 -0.98
CA THR A 15 6.51 20.76 -1.78
C THR A 15 8.02 21.00 -1.88
N LEU A 16 8.76 20.86 -0.77
CA LEU A 16 10.22 20.93 -0.76
C LEU A 16 10.87 19.82 -1.60
N GLY A 17 10.35 18.60 -1.55
CA GLY A 17 10.81 17.50 -2.40
C GLY A 17 10.63 17.76 -3.89
N LYS A 18 9.60 18.53 -4.29
CA LYS A 18 9.42 18.98 -5.68
C LYS A 18 10.45 20.04 -6.08
N LEU A 19 10.86 20.91 -5.15
CA LEU A 19 11.86 21.96 -5.40
C LEU A 19 13.30 21.44 -5.34
N LEU A 20 13.55 20.35 -4.61
CA LEU A 20 14.87 19.74 -4.43
C LEU A 20 14.84 18.26 -4.84
N PRO A 21 14.84 17.94 -6.15
CA PRO A 21 14.69 16.57 -6.64
C PRO A 21 15.72 15.57 -6.08
N SER A 22 16.95 16.03 -5.82
CA SER A 22 18.02 15.20 -5.24
C SER A 22 17.73 14.75 -3.81
N ARG A 23 16.90 15.48 -3.06
CA ARG A 23 16.51 15.13 -1.68
C ARG A 23 15.16 14.42 -1.60
N ARG A 24 14.39 14.45 -2.68
CA ARG A 24 13.02 13.91 -2.73
C ARG A 24 12.91 12.46 -2.25
N PRO A 25 13.76 11.50 -2.67
CA PRO A 25 13.64 10.12 -2.22
C PRO A 25 13.78 9.97 -0.69
N ASN A 26 14.73 10.70 -0.10
CA ASN A 26 14.95 10.67 1.34
C ASN A 26 13.76 11.27 2.11
N ILE A 27 13.15 12.33 1.57
CA ILE A 27 11.96 12.95 2.14
C ILE A 27 10.76 11.98 2.08
N GLU A 28 10.50 11.38 0.90
CA GLU A 28 9.40 10.44 0.71
C GLU A 28 9.55 9.21 1.62
N TYR A 29 10.76 8.64 1.70
CA TYR A 29 11.07 7.54 2.62
C TYR A 29 10.84 7.90 4.09
N TRP A 30 11.26 9.10 4.50
CA TRP A 30 11.03 9.59 5.86
C TRP A 30 9.54 9.75 6.16
N LEU A 31 8.76 10.33 5.24
CA LEU A 31 7.31 10.49 5.39
C LEU A 31 6.61 9.13 5.56
N ILE A 32 6.97 8.14 4.73
CA ILE A 32 6.45 6.78 4.80
C ILE A 32 6.79 6.12 6.14
N THR A 33 8.06 6.19 6.56
CA THR A 33 8.53 5.60 7.81
C THR A 33 7.80 6.21 9.01
N ARG A 34 7.63 7.54 9.02
CA ARG A 34 6.90 8.25 10.07
C ARG A 34 5.40 7.91 10.09
N ASN A 35 4.76 7.81 8.92
CA ASN A 35 3.37 7.35 8.79
C ASN A 35 3.20 5.95 9.42
N ASN A 36 4.00 4.99 8.96
CA ASN A 36 3.93 3.60 9.42
C ASN A 36 4.15 3.49 10.93
N TRP A 37 5.06 4.29 11.50
CA TRP A 37 5.25 4.33 12.94
C TRP A 37 3.98 4.74 13.70
N TRP A 38 3.27 5.79 13.26
CA TRP A 38 2.00 6.17 13.88
C TRP A 38 0.91 5.14 13.68
N VAL A 39 0.79 4.57 12.49
CA VAL A 39 -0.21 3.53 12.20
C VAL A 39 0.03 2.29 13.08
N LYS A 40 1.28 1.85 13.21
CA LYS A 40 1.65 0.73 14.11
C LYS A 40 1.29 1.02 15.56
N LYS A 41 1.52 2.26 16.03
CA LYS A 41 1.11 2.69 17.38
C LYS A 41 -0.42 2.73 17.53
N TYR A 42 -1.14 3.20 16.51
CA TYR A 42 -2.60 3.26 16.52
C TYR A 42 -3.22 1.84 16.58
N LEU A 43 -2.77 0.93 15.72
CA LEU A 43 -3.28 -0.44 15.65
C LEU A 43 -3.07 -1.20 16.98
N ARG A 44 -1.90 -1.06 17.61
CA ARG A 44 -1.61 -1.70 18.91
C ARG A 44 -2.54 -1.26 20.05
N ASN A 45 -3.18 -0.10 19.93
CA ASN A 45 -4.06 0.46 20.96
C ASN A 45 -5.54 0.48 20.52
N SER A 46 -5.87 -0.14 19.38
CA SER A 46 -7.21 -0.14 18.79
C SER A 46 -7.76 -1.54 18.72
N ARG A 47 -9.09 -1.66 18.57
CA ARG A 47 -9.71 -2.96 18.26
C ARG A 47 -9.25 -3.44 16.87
N PRO A 48 -9.06 -4.76 16.67
CA PRO A 48 -8.81 -5.31 15.34
C PRO A 48 -9.88 -4.88 14.34
N PRO A 49 -9.52 -4.51 13.10
CA PRO A 49 -10.48 -4.21 12.06
C PRO A 49 -11.12 -5.51 11.56
N GLU A 50 -12.44 -5.50 11.42
CA GLU A 50 -13.21 -6.57 10.79
C GLU A 50 -12.96 -6.62 9.28
N GLN A 51 -12.55 -5.50 8.68
CA GLN A 51 -12.32 -5.39 7.25
C GLN A 51 -10.98 -4.72 6.94
N ILE A 52 -10.07 -5.51 6.37
CA ILE A 52 -8.78 -5.06 5.85
C ILE A 52 -8.85 -5.03 4.32
N LEU A 53 -8.47 -3.90 3.72
CA LEU A 53 -8.22 -3.77 2.29
C LEU A 53 -6.72 -3.75 2.03
N LEU A 54 -6.24 -4.75 1.29
CA LEU A 54 -4.92 -4.75 0.66
C LEU A 54 -5.03 -4.22 -0.76
N LEU A 55 -4.43 -3.05 -1.00
CA LEU A 55 -4.40 -2.39 -2.30
C LEU A 55 -3.03 -2.58 -2.95
N LEU A 56 -3.03 -3.18 -4.13
CA LEU A 56 -1.84 -3.58 -4.86
C LEU A 56 -1.71 -2.79 -6.16
N PRO A 57 -0.49 -2.53 -6.64
CA PRO A 57 -0.27 -1.90 -7.93
C PRO A 57 -0.22 -2.97 -9.02
N HIS A 58 -0.71 -2.63 -10.21
CA HIS A 58 -0.66 -3.51 -11.38
C HIS A 58 0.77 -3.91 -11.80
N CYS A 59 1.80 -3.14 -11.44
CA CYS A 59 3.18 -3.41 -11.83
C CYS A 59 3.82 -4.64 -11.15
N LEU A 60 3.19 -5.17 -10.09
CA LEU A 60 3.57 -6.47 -9.52
C LEU A 60 3.26 -7.63 -10.48
N GLN A 61 2.27 -7.45 -11.36
CA GLN A 61 1.91 -8.46 -12.33
C GLN A 61 3.04 -8.63 -13.35
N TRP A 62 3.38 -9.89 -13.64
CA TRP A 62 4.37 -10.21 -14.67
C TRP A 62 3.95 -9.60 -16.02
N THR A 63 4.88 -8.93 -16.71
CA THR A 63 4.58 -8.13 -17.91
C THR A 63 3.94 -8.93 -19.04
N GLU A 64 4.31 -10.21 -19.20
CA GLU A 64 3.76 -11.10 -20.23
C GLU A 64 2.55 -11.91 -19.73
N CYS A 65 2.00 -11.58 -18.56
CA CYS A 65 0.84 -12.27 -18.02
C CYS A 65 -0.42 -11.94 -18.85
N ARG A 66 -1.08 -12.98 -19.36
CA ARG A 66 -2.30 -12.87 -20.18
C ARG A 66 -3.58 -12.65 -19.36
N HIS A 67 -3.52 -12.81 -18.04
CA HIS A 67 -4.68 -12.70 -17.15
C HIS A 67 -4.86 -11.27 -16.65
N ARG A 68 -6.00 -10.65 -16.91
CA ARG A 68 -6.30 -9.30 -16.38
C ARG A 68 -6.72 -9.37 -14.92
N LEU A 69 -5.90 -8.82 -14.02
CA LEU A 69 -6.14 -8.83 -12.57
C LEU A 69 -6.87 -7.58 -12.04
N VAL A 70 -6.95 -6.52 -12.84
CA VAL A 70 -7.67 -5.29 -12.47
C VAL A 70 -9.15 -5.62 -12.30
N GLY A 71 -9.72 -5.25 -11.15
CA GLY A 71 -11.10 -5.55 -10.77
C GLY A 71 -11.26 -6.85 -9.97
N ASN A 72 -10.60 -7.93 -10.41
CA ASN A 72 -10.58 -9.21 -9.71
C ASN A 72 -9.19 -9.87 -9.73
N ILE A 73 -8.51 -9.85 -8.58
CA ILE A 73 -7.19 -10.49 -8.42
C ILE A 73 -7.28 -12.02 -8.55
N LEU A 74 -8.45 -12.62 -8.29
CA LEU A 74 -8.68 -14.06 -8.38
C LEU A 74 -8.68 -14.59 -9.81
N ASN A 75 -8.58 -13.71 -10.82
CA ASN A 75 -8.32 -14.12 -12.20
C ASN A 75 -6.89 -14.63 -12.43
N CYS A 76 -6.01 -14.53 -11.43
CA CYS A 76 -4.65 -15.04 -11.48
C CYS A 76 -4.65 -16.57 -11.64
N ALA A 77 -3.84 -17.08 -12.57
CA ALA A 77 -3.63 -18.52 -12.74
C ALA A 77 -2.64 -19.14 -11.73
N GLU A 78 -2.17 -18.37 -10.74
CA GLU A 78 -1.28 -18.84 -9.67
C GLU A 78 0.01 -19.55 -10.15
N CYS A 79 0.52 -19.14 -11.31
CA CYS A 79 1.70 -19.74 -11.95
C CYS A 79 3.03 -19.49 -11.22
N GLY A 80 3.06 -18.63 -10.19
CA GLY A 80 4.27 -18.34 -9.40
C GLY A 80 5.28 -17.39 -10.05
N LYS A 81 5.00 -16.83 -11.24
CA LYS A 81 5.91 -15.88 -11.92
C LYS A 81 6.02 -14.50 -11.25
N CYS A 82 5.11 -14.16 -10.34
CA CYS A 82 5.08 -12.90 -9.60
C CYS A 82 4.50 -13.10 -8.19
N ASN A 83 4.65 -12.11 -7.31
CA ASN A 83 4.22 -12.20 -5.90
C ASN A 83 2.69 -12.33 -5.73
N ILE A 84 1.89 -12.14 -6.78
CA ILE A 84 0.43 -12.21 -6.73
C ILE A 84 -0.06 -13.56 -6.19
N LYS A 85 0.59 -14.67 -6.56
CA LYS A 85 0.23 -16.00 -6.03
C LYS A 85 0.27 -16.03 -4.51
N ASP A 86 1.39 -15.61 -3.93
CA ASP A 86 1.61 -15.61 -2.49
C ASP A 86 0.66 -14.63 -1.78
N ILE A 87 0.39 -13.48 -2.41
CA ILE A 87 -0.56 -12.50 -1.89
C ILE A 87 -1.99 -13.06 -1.87
N ILE A 88 -2.41 -13.80 -2.90
CA ILE A 88 -3.71 -14.48 -2.92
C ILE A 88 -3.81 -15.49 -1.76
N ALA A 89 -2.74 -16.25 -1.51
CA ALA A 89 -2.69 -17.17 -0.38
C ALA A 89 -2.84 -16.46 0.98
N LEU A 90 -2.22 -15.28 1.15
CA LEU A 90 -2.45 -14.44 2.34
C LEU A 90 -3.91 -13.97 2.42
N GLY A 91 -4.50 -13.57 1.30
CA GLY A 91 -5.90 -13.17 1.22
C GLY A 91 -6.86 -14.26 1.68
N GLN A 92 -6.65 -15.48 1.20
CA GLN A 92 -7.44 -16.66 1.59
C GLN A 92 -7.23 -17.02 3.07
N LYS A 93 -5.97 -16.97 3.54
CA LYS A 93 -5.61 -17.32 4.93
C LYS A 93 -6.23 -16.38 5.96
N TYR A 94 -6.30 -15.08 5.66
CA TYR A 94 -6.72 -14.04 6.61
C TYR A 94 -8.08 -13.41 6.28
N GLY A 95 -8.77 -13.86 5.22
CA GLY A 95 -10.07 -13.34 4.83
C GLY A 95 -10.07 -11.85 4.44
N ILE A 96 -8.95 -11.33 3.94
CA ILE A 96 -8.81 -9.90 3.63
C ILE A 96 -9.25 -9.56 2.21
N ILE A 97 -9.74 -8.33 2.01
CA ILE A 97 -10.12 -7.84 0.68
C ILE A 97 -8.87 -7.44 -0.07
N MET A 98 -8.70 -7.94 -1.29
CA MET A 98 -7.56 -7.60 -2.15
C MET A 98 -8.03 -6.92 -3.43
N LYS A 99 -7.43 -5.79 -3.78
CA LYS A 99 -7.70 -5.08 -5.03
C LYS A 99 -6.43 -4.66 -5.74
N VAL A 100 -6.44 -4.72 -7.07
CA VAL A 100 -5.35 -4.25 -7.94
C VAL A 100 -5.78 -2.94 -8.61
N ALA A 101 -4.95 -1.90 -8.50
CA ALA A 101 -5.17 -0.60 -9.13
C ALA A 101 -4.08 -0.30 -10.18
N THR A 102 -4.49 0.33 -11.29
CA THR A 102 -3.58 0.78 -12.35
C THR A 102 -3.02 2.18 -12.13
N GLY A 103 -3.45 2.86 -11.05
CA GLY A 103 -2.94 4.17 -10.66
C GLY A 103 -3.79 4.83 -9.57
N GLY A 104 -3.36 6.02 -9.12
CA GLY A 104 -3.93 6.72 -7.98
C GLY A 104 -5.44 7.00 -8.05
N ARG A 105 -5.98 7.36 -9.22
CA ARG A 105 -7.43 7.62 -9.36
C ARG A 105 -8.29 6.39 -9.06
N LEU A 106 -7.90 5.23 -9.61
CA LEU A 106 -8.61 3.98 -9.34
C LEU A 106 -8.41 3.53 -7.89
N ALA A 107 -7.20 3.70 -7.35
CA ALA A 107 -6.89 3.43 -5.95
C ALA A 107 -7.81 4.22 -5.00
N LEU A 108 -7.91 5.54 -5.18
CA LEU A 108 -8.76 6.41 -4.35
C LEU A 108 -10.24 6.06 -4.48
N ARG A 109 -10.70 5.75 -5.69
CA ARG A 109 -12.07 5.27 -5.92
C ARG A 109 -12.37 3.99 -5.14
N LEU A 110 -11.49 2.98 -5.23
CA LEU A 110 -11.64 1.71 -4.51
C LEU A 110 -11.64 1.91 -2.99
N VAL A 111 -10.76 2.77 -2.46
CA VAL A 111 -10.73 3.10 -1.03
C VAL A 111 -12.01 3.79 -0.57
N SER A 112 -12.60 4.64 -1.41
CA SER A 112 -13.88 5.29 -1.14
C SER A 112 -15.06 4.32 -1.20
N GLU A 113 -15.12 3.46 -2.22
CA GLU A 113 -16.21 2.51 -2.45
C GLU A 113 -16.23 1.39 -1.40
N ILE A 114 -15.06 0.86 -1.04
CA ILE A 114 -14.93 -0.24 -0.06
C ILE A 114 -15.04 0.30 1.37
N ASN A 115 -14.57 1.53 1.59
CA ASN A 115 -14.53 2.17 2.90
C ASN A 115 -13.97 1.27 4.03
N PRO A 116 -12.74 0.74 3.87
CA PRO A 116 -12.21 -0.24 4.80
C PRO A 116 -11.90 0.38 6.17
N GLN A 117 -12.02 -0.44 7.22
CA GLN A 117 -11.58 -0.06 8.57
C GLN A 117 -10.05 0.06 8.66
N PHE A 118 -9.33 -0.76 7.88
CA PHE A 118 -7.88 -0.66 7.73
C PHE A 118 -7.44 -0.84 6.28
N LEU A 119 -6.56 0.06 5.83
CA LEU A 119 -5.96 0.04 4.49
C LEU A 119 -4.48 -0.33 4.61
N LEU A 120 -4.07 -1.33 3.85
CA LEU A 120 -2.67 -1.65 3.58
C LEU A 120 -2.41 -1.42 2.09
N ALA A 121 -1.51 -0.52 1.74
CA ALA A 121 -1.22 -0.19 0.34
C ALA A 121 0.22 -0.52 -0.04
N VAL A 122 0.40 -1.11 -1.22
CA VAL A 122 1.71 -1.38 -1.83
C VAL A 122 1.87 -0.49 -3.05
N ALA A 123 2.94 0.30 -3.13
CA ALA A 123 3.28 1.08 -4.33
C ALA A 123 4.72 1.58 -4.24
N CYS A 124 5.16 2.37 -5.23
CA CYS A 124 6.41 3.12 -5.11
C CYS A 124 6.24 4.32 -4.16
N GLU A 125 7.35 4.82 -3.63
CA GLU A 125 7.37 5.84 -2.57
C GLU A 125 6.53 7.07 -2.91
N ARG A 126 6.67 7.55 -4.15
CA ARG A 126 5.91 8.70 -4.66
C ARG A 126 4.40 8.47 -4.61
N GLU A 127 3.93 7.34 -5.11
CA GLU A 127 2.50 7.03 -5.12
C GLU A 127 1.95 6.83 -3.71
N LEU A 128 2.74 6.23 -2.82
CA LEU A 128 2.37 6.08 -1.40
C LEU A 128 2.22 7.43 -0.71
N VAL A 129 3.17 8.34 -0.91
CA VAL A 129 3.15 9.67 -0.27
C VAL A 129 1.98 10.51 -0.77
N GLU A 130 1.75 10.55 -2.08
CA GLU A 130 0.61 11.26 -2.66
C GLU A 130 -0.73 10.63 -2.22
N GLY A 131 -0.80 9.29 -2.19
CA GLY A 131 -1.98 8.56 -1.74
C GLY A 131 -2.32 8.80 -0.27
N LEU A 132 -1.33 8.76 0.62
CA LEU A 132 -1.50 9.02 2.06
C LEU A 132 -2.05 10.43 2.33
N LEU A 133 -1.56 11.44 1.61
CA LEU A 133 -2.09 12.80 1.73
C LEU A 133 -3.54 12.88 1.24
N ALA A 134 -3.87 12.20 0.15
CA ALA A 134 -5.19 12.23 -0.48
C ALA A 134 -6.29 11.52 0.34
N ILE A 135 -5.94 10.52 1.15
CA ILE A 135 -6.90 9.78 1.97
C ILE A 135 -7.05 10.34 3.39
N TRP A 136 -6.21 11.29 3.81
CA TRP A 136 -6.28 11.88 5.14
C TRP A 136 -7.70 12.43 5.42
N PRO A 137 -8.33 12.14 6.58
CA PRO A 137 -7.77 11.57 7.81
C PRO A 137 -7.81 10.04 7.94
N LYS A 138 -8.13 9.29 6.89
CA LYS A 138 -8.05 7.82 6.92
C LYS A 138 -6.60 7.38 7.11
N ARG A 139 -6.38 6.33 7.90
CA ARG A 139 -5.06 5.76 8.17
C ARG A 139 -4.79 4.58 7.23
N ALA A 140 -3.57 4.51 6.73
CA ALA A 140 -3.10 3.39 5.94
C ALA A 140 -1.66 3.02 6.31
N ALA A 141 -1.40 1.74 6.51
CA ALA A 141 -0.04 1.25 6.45
C ALA A 141 0.38 1.14 4.98
N VAL A 142 1.64 1.42 4.70
CA VAL A 142 2.15 1.39 3.33
C VAL A 142 3.45 0.60 3.24
N ILE A 143 3.61 -0.15 2.16
CA ILE A 143 4.78 -0.97 1.89
C ILE A 143 5.37 -0.52 0.55
N ASN A 144 6.64 -0.18 0.56
CA ASN A 144 7.35 0.16 -0.67
C ASN A 144 7.65 -1.11 -1.47
N LEU A 145 7.56 -1.03 -2.79
CA LEU A 145 7.94 -2.11 -3.68
C LEU A 145 9.39 -1.99 -4.17
N ASP A 146 9.98 -3.13 -4.52
CA ASP A 146 11.26 -3.22 -5.18
C ASP A 146 11.10 -3.14 -6.69
N ARG A 147 12.10 -2.52 -7.35
CA ARG A 147 12.14 -2.27 -8.80
C ARG A 147 13.35 -2.94 -9.45
N PRO A 148 13.45 -4.28 -9.41
CA PRO A 148 14.62 -4.99 -9.93
C PRO A 148 14.82 -4.81 -11.44
N PHE A 149 13.75 -4.53 -12.18
CA PHE A 149 13.77 -4.34 -13.64
C PHE A 149 13.42 -2.90 -14.04
N GLY A 150 13.66 -1.94 -13.15
CA GLY A 150 13.32 -0.53 -13.37
C GLY A 150 11.89 -0.16 -12.96
N PRO A 151 11.46 1.09 -13.27
CA PRO A 151 10.18 1.60 -12.82
C PRO A 151 9.02 0.87 -13.49
N CYS A 152 8.07 0.41 -12.68
CA CYS A 152 6.80 -0.18 -13.12
C CYS A 152 6.92 -1.45 -13.99
N VAL A 153 8.05 -2.16 -13.96
CA VAL A 153 8.24 -3.42 -14.71
C VAL A 153 8.60 -4.53 -13.73
N ASN A 154 7.79 -5.60 -13.70
CA ASN A 154 8.00 -6.80 -12.90
C ASN A 154 8.46 -6.49 -11.47
N THR A 155 7.75 -5.57 -10.81
CA THR A 155 8.11 -5.13 -9.47
C THR A 155 7.88 -6.25 -8.47
N ARG A 156 8.56 -6.16 -7.32
CA ARG A 156 8.45 -7.16 -6.26
C ARG A 156 8.04 -6.51 -4.95
N VAL A 157 7.44 -7.29 -4.08
CA VAL A 157 7.11 -6.87 -2.72
C VAL A 157 7.46 -7.98 -1.74
N ASN A 158 7.93 -7.58 -0.57
CA ASN A 158 8.12 -8.52 0.53
C ASN A 158 6.75 -8.96 1.09
N THR A 159 6.34 -10.17 0.73
CA THR A 159 5.05 -10.74 1.18
C THR A 159 5.04 -11.04 2.68
N ALA A 160 6.20 -11.25 3.29
CA ALA A 160 6.31 -11.40 4.74
C ALA A 160 5.98 -10.08 5.47
N GLU A 161 6.35 -8.93 4.88
CA GLU A 161 6.00 -7.62 5.43
C GLU A 161 4.48 -7.37 5.35
N ILE A 162 3.84 -7.79 4.25
CA ILE A 162 2.37 -7.77 4.12
C ILE A 162 1.73 -8.59 5.26
N GLU A 163 2.21 -9.82 5.48
CA GLU A 163 1.69 -10.67 6.54
C GLU A 163 1.93 -10.07 7.94
N GLU A 164 3.09 -9.44 8.19
CA GLU A 164 3.35 -8.75 9.46
C GLU A 164 2.32 -7.65 9.73
N TRP A 165 1.99 -6.83 8.73
CA TRP A 165 0.98 -5.78 8.88
C TRP A 165 -0.41 -6.31 9.14
N ILE A 166 -0.80 -7.41 8.47
CA ILE A 166 -2.07 -8.09 8.71
C ILE A 166 -2.14 -8.59 10.17
N LYS A 167 -1.07 -9.22 10.66
CA LYS A 167 -0.97 -9.69 12.05
C LYS A 167 -1.00 -8.54 13.05
N ILE A 168 -0.28 -7.44 12.80
CA ILE A 168 -0.29 -6.24 13.64
C ILE A 168 -1.69 -5.62 13.71
N ALA A 169 -2.42 -5.62 12.60
CA ALA A 169 -3.80 -5.14 12.59
C ALA A 169 -4.73 -6.05 13.42
N GLY A 170 -4.34 -7.30 13.70
CA GLY A 170 -5.16 -8.27 14.41
C GLY A 170 -5.92 -9.21 13.48
N GLY A 171 -5.44 -9.41 12.24
CA GLY A 171 -6.02 -10.37 11.29
C GLY A 171 -5.89 -11.85 11.70
N ALA A 172 -5.34 -12.15 12.88
CA ALA A 172 -5.38 -13.48 13.47
C ALA A 172 -6.42 -13.49 14.59
N GLY A 173 -7.68 -13.75 14.21
CA GLY A 173 -8.72 -14.24 15.10
C GLY A 173 -8.89 -15.73 14.87
#